data_AF-K1WW02-F1
#
_entry.id   AF-K1WW02-F1
#
_cell.length_a   1.000
_cell.length_b   1.000
_cell.length_c   1.000
_cell.angle_alpha   90.00
_cell.angle_beta   90.00
_cell.angle_gamma   90.00
#
_symmetry.space_group_name_H-M   'P 1'
#
loop_
_entity.id
_entity.type
_entity.pdbx_description
1 polymer ?
#
loop_
_entity_poly.entity_id
_entity_poly.type
_entity_poly.pdbx_seq_one_letter_code
_entity_poly.pdbx_strand_id
1 'polypeptide(L)'
;MAEGRCLFQAASGYMRLGPDYLRTGDLVCAILGCDTLILLRQHSLESEEHEFVGASYIDEYSEGEEILGPLPEGTSCHDEFETEKKRFRRVCVSEGTRSTEDSRPGPLPPSWRLKARPTEHSHGVYENMATNLPSNEGGGEAGLEEIERS
;
A
#
# COMPACT_ATOMS: atom_id res chain seq x y z
N MET A 1 -14.12 15.19 8.27
CA MET A 1 -13.21 14.06 8.02
C MET A 1 -11.77 14.51 7.70
N ALA A 2 -11.32 15.67 8.22
CA ALA A 2 -9.93 16.15 8.08
C ALA A 2 -9.40 16.71 9.40
N GLU A 3 -10.21 16.69 10.47
CA GLU A 3 -9.79 17.14 11.79
C GLU A 3 -8.73 16.17 12.33
N GLY A 4 -7.63 16.72 12.85
CA GLY A 4 -6.47 15.92 13.27
C GLY A 4 -5.60 15.38 12.12
N ARG A 5 -5.79 15.85 10.88
CA ARG A 5 -5.00 15.44 9.71
C ARG A 5 -4.24 16.62 9.11
N CYS A 6 -3.06 16.34 8.56
CA CYS A 6 -2.28 17.29 7.78
C CYS A 6 -1.90 16.74 6.41
N LEU A 7 -1.69 17.65 5.46
CA LEU A 7 -1.05 17.33 4.19
C LEU A 7 0.47 17.31 4.39
N PHE A 8 1.14 16.32 3.84
CA PHE A 8 2.60 16.24 3.82
C PHE A 8 3.08 15.76 2.47
N GLN A 9 4.36 16.00 2.17
CA GLN A 9 5.02 15.46 0.99
C GLN A 9 5.94 14.32 1.43
N ALA A 10 5.88 13.19 0.75
CA ALA A 10 6.83 12.11 0.96
C ALA A 10 8.06 12.32 0.05
N ALA A 11 9.21 11.71 0.32
CA ALA A 11 10.47 11.91 -0.42
C ALA A 11 10.37 11.63 -1.94
N SER A 12 9.41 10.81 -2.35
CA SER A 12 9.01 10.57 -3.75
C SER A 12 8.43 11.79 -4.45
N GLY A 13 8.08 12.83 -3.69
CA GLY A 13 7.43 14.05 -4.16
C GLY A 13 5.90 14.00 -4.11
N TYR A 14 5.30 12.87 -3.72
CA TYR A 14 3.83 12.74 -3.63
C TYR A 14 3.25 13.40 -2.39
N MET A 15 2.11 14.07 -2.56
CA MET A 15 1.34 14.67 -1.46
C MET A 15 0.37 13.67 -0.84
N ARG A 16 0.35 13.58 0.48
CA ARG A 16 -0.42 12.58 1.24
C ARG A 16 -1.09 13.19 2.47
N LEU A 17 -2.12 12.54 2.97
CA LEU A 17 -2.81 12.92 4.21
C LEU A 17 -2.38 12.02 5.37
N GLY A 18 -1.85 12.61 6.44
CA GLY A 18 -1.46 11.89 7.66
C GLY A 18 -1.96 12.58 8.92
N PRO A 19 -1.64 12.06 10.12
CA PRO A 19 -1.92 12.71 11.39
C PRO A 19 -1.23 14.09 11.48
N ASP A 20 -1.84 15.04 12.18
CA ASP A 20 -1.30 16.39 12.36
C ASP A 20 -0.02 16.45 13.21
N TYR A 21 0.25 15.39 13.99
CA TYR A 21 1.47 15.21 14.79
C TYR A 21 2.61 14.47 14.06
N LEU A 22 2.54 14.39 12.72
CA LEU A 22 3.63 13.91 11.87
C LEU A 22 4.93 14.70 12.06
N ARG A 23 6.06 14.01 11.90
CA ARG A 23 7.41 14.56 12.02
C ARG A 23 8.26 14.16 10.82
N THR A 24 9.23 15.02 10.48
CA THR A 24 10.29 14.67 9.52
C THR A 24 11.04 13.44 10.01
N GLY A 25 11.30 12.50 9.10
CA GLY A 25 11.88 11.19 9.42
C GLY A 25 10.86 10.13 9.84
N ASP A 26 9.57 10.46 9.94
CA ASP A 26 8.53 9.43 9.94
C ASP A 26 8.56 8.71 8.58
N LEU A 27 8.30 7.40 8.60
CA LEU A 27 8.34 6.50 7.46
C LEU A 27 6.91 6.21 6.99
N VAL A 28 6.67 6.36 5.70
CA VAL A 28 5.49 5.83 5.01
C VAL A 28 5.79 4.40 4.61
N CYS A 29 4.91 3.49 5.02
CA CYS A 29 5.10 2.06 4.89
C CYS A 29 3.90 1.42 4.19
N ALA A 30 4.14 0.83 3.03
CA ALA A 30 3.20 -0.11 2.44
C ALA A 30 3.43 -1.50 3.03
N ILE A 31 2.45 -2.04 3.76
CA ILE A 31 2.52 -3.36 4.39
C ILE A 31 1.71 -4.36 3.56
N LEU A 32 2.32 -5.49 3.20
CA LEU A 32 1.61 -6.58 2.52
C LEU A 32 0.38 -7.03 3.32
N GLY A 33 -0.78 -7.09 2.66
CA GLY A 33 -2.05 -7.44 3.30
C GLY A 33 -2.72 -6.29 4.07
N CYS A 34 -2.13 -5.09 4.07
CA CYS A 34 -2.77 -3.86 4.56
C CYS A 34 -3.25 -3.02 3.36
N ASP A 35 -4.48 -2.53 3.42
CA ASP A 35 -5.11 -1.69 2.39
C ASP A 35 -4.81 -0.20 2.56
N THR A 36 -4.11 0.14 3.64
CA THR A 36 -3.83 1.50 4.07
C THR A 36 -2.33 1.64 4.32
N LEU A 37 -1.76 2.77 3.91
CA LEU A 37 -0.37 3.07 4.22
C LEU A 37 -0.21 3.37 5.70
N ILE A 38 0.84 2.82 6.29
CA ILE A 38 1.12 2.95 7.72
C ILE A 38 2.26 3.94 7.91
N LEU A 39 2.13 4.80 8.91
CA LEU A 39 3.17 5.73 9.31
C LEU A 39 3.89 5.16 10.53
N LEU A 40 5.19 4.94 10.38
CA LEU A 40 6.07 4.42 11.43
C LEU A 40 7.10 5.47 11.81
N ARG A 41 7.53 5.45 13.07
CA ARG A 41 8.64 6.28 13.56
C ARG A 41 9.72 5.43 14.19
N GLN A 42 10.96 5.64 13.77
CA GLN A 42 12.12 5.04 14.41
C GLN A 42 12.52 5.87 15.64
N HIS A 43 12.79 5.19 16.76
CA HIS A 43 13.33 5.85 17.95
C HIS A 43 14.84 6.11 17.85
N SER A 44 15.57 5.25 17.16
CA SER A 44 16.99 5.42 16.84
C SER A 44 17.33 4.62 15.57
N LEU A 45 18.41 5.02 14.87
CA LEU A 45 18.89 4.34 13.67
C LEU A 45 19.35 2.89 13.90
N GLU A 46 19.61 2.52 15.16
CA GLU A 46 20.06 1.18 15.55
C GLU A 46 18.92 0.31 16.10
N SER A 47 17.70 0.86 16.25
CA SER A 47 16.56 0.13 16.79
C SER A 47 15.81 -0.61 15.69
N GLU A 48 15.48 -1.88 15.95
CA GLU A 48 14.53 -2.63 15.13
C GLU A 48 13.07 -2.26 15.45
N GLU A 49 12.83 -1.57 16.57
CA GLU A 49 11.50 -1.18 17.02
C GLU A 49 11.03 0.13 16.39
N HIS A 50 9.80 0.09 15.90
CA HIS A 50 9.12 1.22 15.27
C HIS A 50 7.84 1.57 16.04
N GLU A 51 7.63 2.85 16.31
CA GLU A 51 6.38 3.37 16.86
C GLU A 51 5.34 3.50 15.73
N PHE A 52 4.14 2.99 15.96
CA PHE A 52 3.00 3.25 15.08
C PHE A 52 2.50 4.69 15.28
N VAL A 53 2.64 5.53 14.27
CA VAL A 53 2.21 6.93 14.29
C VAL A 53 0.76 7.06 13.85
N GLY A 54 0.35 6.32 12.82
CA GLY A 54 -1.02 6.35 12.32
C GLY A 54 -1.16 5.84 10.89
N ALA A 55 -2.32 6.11 10.29
CA ALA A 55 -2.60 5.80 8.90
C ALA A 55 -2.33 7.01 7.99
N SER A 56 -1.73 6.75 6.82
CA SER A 56 -1.59 7.68 5.71
C SER A 56 -2.55 7.32 4.59
N TYR A 57 -3.00 8.32 3.84
CA TYR A 57 -3.90 8.13 2.71
C TYR A 57 -3.46 8.96 1.50
N ILE A 58 -3.51 8.33 0.34
CA ILE A 58 -3.44 8.97 -0.98
C ILE A 58 -4.34 8.19 -1.94
N ASP A 59 -5.16 8.90 -2.70
CA ASP A 59 -6.13 8.29 -3.62
C ASP A 59 -5.43 7.60 -4.80
N GLU A 60 -4.33 8.20 -5.29
CA GLU A 60 -3.68 7.83 -6.55
C GLU A 60 -2.68 6.66 -6.44
N TYR A 61 -2.29 6.27 -5.22
CA TYR A 61 -1.15 5.36 -4.98
C TYR A 61 -1.44 4.18 -4.03
N SER A 62 -2.68 4.05 -3.57
CA SER A 62 -3.13 2.89 -2.77
C SER A 62 -3.30 1.61 -3.62
N GLU A 63 -2.85 1.65 -4.87
CA GLU A 63 -2.87 0.56 -5.84
C GLU A 63 -1.76 -0.49 -5.60
N GLY A 64 -0.99 -0.38 -4.51
CA GLY A 64 0.07 -1.35 -4.18
C GLY A 64 1.35 -1.17 -4.98
N GLU A 65 1.53 -0.03 -5.67
CA GLU A 65 2.73 0.26 -6.48
C GLU A 65 4.02 0.31 -5.67
N GLU A 66 3.95 0.72 -4.40
CA GLU A 66 5.11 0.72 -3.50
C GLU A 66 5.68 -0.69 -3.25
N ILE A 67 4.87 -1.74 -3.43
CA ILE A 67 5.28 -3.13 -3.23
C ILE A 67 5.40 -3.87 -4.55
N LEU A 68 4.44 -3.69 -5.46
CA LEU A 68 4.34 -4.42 -6.72
C LEU A 68 5.05 -3.73 -7.89
N GLY A 69 5.53 -2.50 -7.69
CA GLY A 69 6.04 -1.64 -8.73
C GLY A 69 4.92 -0.97 -9.55
N PRO A 70 5.31 -0.10 -10.50
CA PRO A 70 4.37 0.66 -11.32
C PRO A 70 3.46 -0.28 -12.14
N LEU A 71 2.26 0.18 -12.45
CA LEU A 71 1.39 -0.50 -13.42
C LEU A 71 2.11 -0.68 -14.77
N PRO A 72 1.83 -1.78 -15.51
CA PRO A 72 2.37 -1.98 -16.85
C PRO A 72 1.97 -0.82 -17.76
N GLU A 73 2.86 -0.45 -18.68
CA GLU A 73 2.60 0.64 -19.62
C GLU A 73 1.26 0.44 -20.36
N GLY A 74 0.47 1.51 -20.48
CA GLY A 74 -0.86 1.46 -21.10
C GLY A 74 -1.94 0.81 -20.22
N THR A 75 -1.64 0.50 -18.95
CA THR A 75 -2.61 0.01 -17.97
C THR A 75 -3.04 1.13 -17.02
N SER A 76 -4.35 1.23 -16.78
CA SER A 76 -4.90 2.11 -15.74
C SER A 76 -5.90 1.33 -14.89
N CYS A 77 -5.82 1.45 -13.57
CA CYS A 77 -6.82 0.90 -12.65
C CYS A 77 -7.61 2.04 -12.01
N HIS A 78 -8.91 1.84 -11.83
CA HIS A 78 -9.79 2.79 -11.14
C HIS A 78 -10.92 2.03 -10.45
N ASP A 79 -11.53 2.68 -9.46
CA ASP A 79 -12.72 2.15 -8.81
C ASP A 79 -13.98 2.51 -9.61
N GLU A 80 -14.77 1.50 -9.95
CA GLU A 80 -16.07 1.65 -10.60
C GLU A 80 -17.18 1.28 -9.61
N PHE A 81 -18.22 2.12 -9.50
CA PHE A 81 -19.36 1.84 -8.64
C PHE A 81 -20.38 0.91 -9.32
N GLU A 82 -20.49 -0.32 -8.83
CA GLU A 82 -21.47 -1.32 -9.26
C GLU A 82 -22.82 -1.04 -8.58
N THR A 83 -23.77 -0.50 -9.35
CA THR A 83 -25.06 -0.01 -8.82
C THR A 83 -25.92 -1.12 -8.19
N GLU A 84 -25.97 -2.31 -8.81
CA GLU A 84 -26.80 -3.43 -8.33
C GLU A 84 -26.35 -3.93 -6.96
N LYS A 85 -25.03 -4.04 -6.76
CA LYS A 85 -24.43 -4.52 -5.52
C LYS A 85 -24.09 -3.39 -4.56
N LYS A 86 -24.29 -2.13 -4.96
CA LYS A 86 -23.99 -0.90 -4.20
C LYS A 86 -22.59 -0.89 -3.62
N ARG A 87 -21.59 -1.22 -4.45
CA ARG A 87 -20.19 -1.34 -4.03
C ARG A 87 -19.24 -0.77 -5.08
N PHE A 88 -18.06 -0.36 -4.65
CA PHE A 88 -16.95 -0.09 -5.55
C PHE A 88 -16.24 -1.41 -5.89
N ARG A 89 -15.78 -1.53 -7.14
CA ARG A 89 -14.90 -2.60 -7.58
C ARG A 89 -13.74 -2.00 -8.35
N ARG A 90 -12.55 -2.56 -8.14
CA ARG A 90 -11.38 -2.21 -8.96
C ARG A 90 -11.56 -2.75 -10.38
N VAL A 91 -11.30 -1.89 -11.36
CA VAL A 91 -11.29 -2.23 -12.78
C VAL A 91 -9.97 -1.75 -13.36
N CYS A 92 -9.18 -2.68 -13.87
CA CYS A 92 -7.98 -2.40 -14.63
C CYS A 92 -8.28 -2.52 -16.11
N VAL A 93 -7.82 -1.54 -16.89
CA VAL A 93 -7.97 -1.50 -18.35
C VAL A 93 -6.58 -1.55 -18.96
N SER A 94 -6.35 -2.53 -19.82
CA SER A 94 -5.10 -2.74 -20.56
C SER A 94 -5.45 -3.09 -22.00
N GLU A 95 -4.92 -2.34 -22.97
CA GLU A 95 -5.19 -2.52 -24.41
C GLU A 95 -6.69 -2.64 -24.76
N GLY A 96 -7.55 -1.90 -24.04
CA GLY A 96 -9.01 -1.94 -24.21
C GLY A 96 -9.71 -3.17 -23.58
N THR A 97 -8.95 -4.11 -23.02
CA THR A 97 -9.47 -5.24 -22.25
C THR A 97 -9.68 -4.83 -20.80
N ARG A 98 -10.88 -5.10 -20.28
CA ARG A 98 -11.23 -4.86 -18.88
C ARG A 98 -10.98 -6.11 -18.05
N SER A 99 -10.32 -5.94 -16.92
CA SER A 99 -10.08 -6.99 -15.93
C SER A 99 -10.35 -6.48 -14.53
N THR A 100 -10.78 -7.37 -13.64
CA THR A 100 -10.80 -7.13 -12.19
C THR A 100 -9.54 -7.63 -11.50
N GLU A 101 -8.73 -8.41 -12.20
CA GLU A 101 -7.46 -8.91 -11.68
C GLU A 101 -6.36 -7.90 -11.96
N ASP A 102 -5.52 -7.64 -10.94
CA ASP A 102 -4.26 -6.95 -11.13
C ASP A 102 -3.34 -7.82 -12.00
N SER A 103 -2.93 -7.26 -13.13
CA SER A 103 -2.10 -7.96 -14.11
C SER A 103 -0.63 -7.97 -13.73
N ARG A 104 -0.21 -7.22 -12.71
CA ARG A 104 1.15 -7.24 -12.19
C ARG A 104 1.38 -8.55 -11.43
N PRO A 105 2.29 -9.43 -11.91
CA PRO A 105 2.77 -10.53 -11.11
C PRO A 105 3.92 -10.08 -10.18
N GLY A 106 4.04 -8.77 -9.88
CA GLY A 106 5.27 -8.03 -9.50
C GLY A 106 6.21 -8.77 -8.56
N PRO A 107 7.55 -8.54 -8.64
CA PRO A 107 8.52 -9.28 -7.85
C PRO A 107 8.28 -8.98 -6.38
N LEU A 108 7.49 -9.85 -5.75
CA LEU A 108 7.45 -9.94 -4.32
C LEU A 108 8.90 -10.03 -3.84
N PRO A 109 9.24 -9.43 -2.70
CA PRO A 109 10.57 -9.61 -2.14
C PRO A 109 10.92 -11.11 -2.13
N PRO A 110 12.19 -11.53 -2.24
CA PRO A 110 12.56 -12.92 -2.54
C PRO A 110 11.97 -13.96 -1.58
N SER A 111 11.62 -13.54 -0.38
CA SER A 111 10.98 -14.29 0.69
C SER A 111 9.45 -14.36 0.58
N TRP A 112 8.79 -13.72 -0.38
CA TRP A 112 7.33 -13.62 -0.44
C TRP A 112 6.76 -14.25 -1.71
N ARG A 113 5.62 -14.94 -1.58
CA ARG A 113 4.85 -15.48 -2.71
C ARG A 113 3.35 -15.23 -2.51
N LEU A 114 2.64 -14.97 -3.61
CA LEU A 114 1.18 -14.95 -3.61
C LEU A 114 0.65 -16.37 -3.35
N LYS A 115 0.01 -16.59 -2.20
CA LYS A 115 -0.59 -17.87 -1.78
C LYS A 115 -2.01 -18.02 -2.32
N ALA A 116 -2.79 -16.94 -2.27
CA ALA A 116 -4.12 -16.89 -2.86
C ALA A 116 -4.31 -15.57 -3.59
N ARG A 117 -4.82 -15.64 -4.82
CA ARG A 117 -5.12 -14.44 -5.60
C ARG A 117 -6.17 -13.58 -4.87
N PRO A 118 -6.09 -12.26 -5.02
CA PRO A 118 -7.19 -11.40 -4.62
C PRO A 118 -8.46 -11.88 -5.34
N THR A 119 -9.52 -12.08 -4.58
CA THR A 119 -10.85 -12.32 -5.16
C THR A 119 -11.63 -11.01 -5.13
N GLU A 120 -12.84 -10.98 -5.69
CA GLU A 120 -13.74 -9.83 -5.57
C GLU A 120 -14.01 -9.39 -4.11
N HIS A 121 -13.63 -10.21 -3.13
CA HIS A 121 -13.95 -10.04 -1.71
C HIS A 121 -12.74 -10.08 -0.78
N SER A 122 -11.52 -10.24 -1.30
CA SER A 122 -10.33 -10.40 -0.46
C SER A 122 -9.10 -9.81 -1.11
N HIS A 123 -8.28 -9.12 -0.32
CA HIS A 123 -6.89 -8.85 -0.69
C HIS A 123 -6.18 -10.16 -1.01
N GLY A 124 -5.15 -10.09 -1.86
CA GLY A 124 -4.27 -11.23 -2.09
C GLY A 124 -3.68 -11.69 -0.76
N VAL A 125 -3.65 -13.00 -0.52
CA VAL A 125 -2.95 -13.57 0.62
C VAL A 125 -1.52 -13.82 0.17
N TYR A 126 -0.58 -13.12 0.78
CA TYR A 126 0.83 -13.31 0.54
C TYR A 126 1.41 -14.16 1.66
N GLU A 127 2.38 -15.01 1.33
CA GLU A 127 3.06 -15.88 2.28
C GLU A 127 4.54 -15.57 2.25
N ASN A 128 5.12 -15.34 3.43
CA ASN A 128 6.55 -15.23 3.58
C ASN A 128 7.14 -16.65 3.71
N MET A 129 7.88 -17.09 2.69
CA MET A 129 8.61 -18.34 2.58
C MET A 129 9.73 -18.53 3.62
N ALA A 130 10.26 -17.46 4.22
CA ALA A 130 11.27 -17.55 5.27
C ALA A 130 10.65 -17.89 6.63
N THR A 131 9.41 -17.46 6.87
CA THR A 131 8.71 -17.66 8.16
C THR A 131 7.53 -18.62 8.07
N ASN A 132 7.10 -19.00 6.85
CA ASN A 132 5.82 -19.67 6.53
C ASN A 132 4.58 -18.95 7.09
N LEU A 133 4.71 -17.67 7.44
CA LEU A 133 3.60 -16.89 7.96
C LEU A 133 2.89 -16.17 6.80
N PRO A 134 1.54 -16.18 6.79
CA PRO A 134 0.79 -15.35 5.87
C PRO A 134 0.93 -13.87 6.24
N SER A 135 0.71 -12.97 5.28
CA SER A 135 0.85 -11.51 5.45
C SER A 135 -0.03 -10.92 6.55
N ASN A 136 -1.10 -11.61 6.95
CA ASN A 136 -1.96 -11.22 8.07
C ASN A 136 -1.48 -11.69 9.46
N GLU A 137 -0.43 -12.54 9.52
CA GLU A 137 0.10 -13.09 10.78
C GLU A 137 1.63 -12.98 10.91
N GLY A 138 2.34 -12.72 9.81
CA GLY A 138 3.78 -12.45 9.79
C GLY A 138 4.03 -10.98 9.46
N GLY A 139 4.85 -10.30 10.27
CA GLY A 139 5.27 -8.93 10.01
C GLY A 139 5.68 -8.74 8.56
N GLY A 140 4.95 -7.88 7.85
CA GLY A 140 5.18 -7.60 6.44
C GLY A 140 6.55 -6.95 6.24
N GLU A 141 7.23 -7.27 5.13
CA GLU A 141 8.26 -6.36 4.64
C GLU A 141 7.57 -5.12 4.08
N ALA A 142 8.02 -3.94 4.53
CA ALA A 142 7.48 -2.66 4.12
C ALA A 142 8.35 -2.04 3.04
N GLY A 143 7.73 -1.51 1.98
CA GLY A 143 8.36 -0.43 1.22
C GLY A 143 8.45 0.78 2.14
N LEU A 144 9.67 1.28 2.40
CA LEU A 144 9.90 2.40 3.32
C LEU A 144 10.18 3.67 2.52
N GLU A 145 9.48 4.74 2.85
CA GLU A 145 9.71 6.05 2.27
C GLU A 145 9.73 7.12 3.38
N GLU A 146 10.75 7.97 3.43
CA GLU A 146 10.84 9.04 4.44
C GLU A 146 9.98 10.26 4.08
N ILE A 147 9.52 10.97 5.11
CA ILE A 147 8.78 12.24 4.95
C ILE A 147 9.74 13.43 4.93
N GLU A 148 9.69 14.21 3.85
CA GLU A 148 10.33 15.52 3.73
C GLU A 148 9.28 16.64 3.82
N ARG A 149 9.49 17.66 4.67
CA ARG A 149 8.57 18.81 4.72
C ARG A 149 9.02 19.91 3.73
N SER A 150 8.04 20.54 3.08
CA SER A 150 8.18 21.83 2.39
C SER A 150 8.11 23.01 3.36
#